data_AF-A0A955QPW7-F1
#
_entry.id   AF-A0A955QPW7-F1
#
_cell.length_a   1.000
_cell.length_b   1.000
_cell.length_c   1.000
_cell.angle_alpha   90.00
_cell.angle_beta   90.00
_cell.angle_gamma   90.00
#
_symmetry.space_group_name_H-M   'P 1'
#
loop_
_entity.id
_entity.type
_entity.pdbx_description
1 polymer ?
#
loop_
_entity_poly.entity_id
_entity_poly.type
_entity_poly.pdbx_seq_one_letter_code
_entity_poly.pdbx_strand_id
1 'polypeptide(L)'
;MTGNTESFHEFINLNIHHNGASNLDHGIYLTSGNNLVERSEVHHNKGYGIHLYNGNTTAANNNIIRNNRVHDNTTTGQWGCGILLSSGNGNQAYNNVVFGNFAGLCSQNRVSNSRIFNNHTYENKVYGIYVGYSSTSGTRVENNTVYKNGTYGIFSGDGATTTTAKNNIAYSNTINFGLTNTSSSNNLDTDPLFVNAVAKDFHLQSNSPAIDKGTTISGLSTDFDGKPRPKGSQFDIGAHEYQG
;
A
#
# COMPACT_ATOMS: atom_id res chain seq x y z
N MET A 1 -7.78 35.31 18.37
CA MET A 1 -7.98 33.85 18.30
C MET A 1 -7.29 33.36 17.03
N THR A 2 -6.08 32.82 17.15
CA THR A 2 -5.34 32.20 16.03
C THR A 2 -5.89 30.80 15.83
N GLY A 3 -6.90 30.68 14.96
CA GLY A 3 -7.52 29.41 14.62
C GLY A 3 -6.52 28.48 13.95
N ASN A 4 -6.44 27.25 14.46
CA ASN A 4 -5.64 26.16 13.93
C ASN A 4 -6.17 25.79 12.52
N THR A 5 -5.40 26.05 11.45
CA THR A 5 -5.82 25.84 10.04
C THR A 5 -5.35 24.51 9.46
N GLU A 6 -5.05 23.51 10.28
CA GLU A 6 -4.75 22.16 9.79
C GLU A 6 -6.08 21.51 9.34
N SER A 7 -6.22 21.23 8.04
CA SER A 7 -7.33 20.41 7.55
C SER A 7 -7.16 18.99 8.08
N PHE A 8 -8.19 18.40 8.66
CA PHE A 8 -8.19 17.03 9.18
C PHE A 8 -9.55 16.41 8.88
N HIS A 9 -9.60 15.47 7.94
CA HIS A 9 -10.81 14.73 7.59
C HIS A 9 -10.61 13.23 7.83
N GLU A 10 -11.67 12.58 8.31
CA GLU A 10 -11.72 11.15 8.55
C GLU A 10 -12.78 10.49 7.65
N PHE A 11 -12.36 9.49 6.88
CA PHE A 11 -13.20 8.67 6.02
C PHE A 11 -13.16 7.24 6.54
N ILE A 12 -14.16 6.85 7.31
CA ILE A 12 -14.14 5.60 8.08
C ILE A 12 -15.32 4.74 7.71
N ASN A 13 -15.07 3.44 7.46
CA ASN A 13 -16.11 2.44 7.23
C ASN A 13 -17.07 2.81 6.09
N LEU A 14 -16.50 3.27 4.98
CA LEU A 14 -17.24 3.65 3.78
C LEU A 14 -17.19 2.53 2.75
N ASN A 15 -18.24 2.43 1.95
CA ASN A 15 -18.23 1.66 0.70
C ASN A 15 -18.34 2.64 -0.48
N ILE A 16 -17.28 2.77 -1.27
CA ILE A 16 -17.15 3.78 -2.33
C ILE A 16 -16.91 3.10 -3.66
N HIS A 17 -17.89 3.17 -4.56
CA HIS A 17 -17.80 2.40 -5.77
C HIS A 17 -18.51 2.95 -7.01
N HIS A 18 -18.10 2.42 -8.16
CA HIS A 18 -18.76 2.67 -9.46
C HIS A 18 -18.84 4.16 -9.82
N ASN A 19 -17.86 4.96 -9.37
CA ASN A 19 -17.82 6.38 -9.69
C ASN A 19 -17.29 6.64 -11.10
N GLY A 20 -18.03 7.49 -11.80
CA GLY A 20 -17.64 8.17 -13.03
C GLY A 20 -17.56 7.34 -14.30
N ALA A 21 -17.08 8.01 -15.35
CA ALA A 21 -16.99 7.49 -16.73
C ALA A 21 -15.57 7.58 -17.30
N SER A 22 -14.69 8.35 -16.67
CA SER A 22 -13.34 8.65 -17.11
C SER A 22 -12.31 8.24 -16.05
N ASN A 23 -11.04 8.20 -16.46
CA ASN A 23 -9.93 7.91 -15.55
C ASN A 23 -9.64 9.02 -14.52
N LEU A 24 -10.31 10.18 -14.61
CA LEU A 24 -10.25 11.26 -13.62
C LEU A 24 -11.27 11.09 -12.49
N ASP A 25 -12.18 10.13 -12.62
CA ASP A 25 -13.23 9.91 -11.65
C ASP A 25 -12.79 8.90 -10.59
N HIS A 26 -12.07 9.41 -9.59
CA HIS A 26 -11.48 8.64 -8.50
C HIS A 26 -12.51 8.28 -7.42
N GLY A 27 -12.25 7.23 -6.64
CA GLY A 27 -13.07 6.92 -5.47
C GLY A 27 -12.92 7.98 -4.38
N ILE A 28 -11.69 8.25 -3.96
CA ILE A 28 -11.34 9.34 -3.04
C ILE A 28 -10.20 10.15 -3.66
N TYR A 29 -10.31 11.47 -3.64
CA TYR A 29 -9.24 12.39 -4.03
C TYR A 29 -8.98 13.40 -2.92
N LEU A 30 -7.77 13.39 -2.35
CA LEU A 30 -7.38 14.28 -1.24
C LEU A 30 -6.18 15.13 -1.61
N THR A 31 -6.30 16.43 -1.39
CA THR A 31 -5.28 17.44 -1.70
C THR A 31 -4.61 18.02 -0.45
N SER A 32 -5.23 17.85 0.71
CA SER A 32 -4.81 18.37 2.01
C SER A 32 -4.00 17.34 2.82
N GLY A 33 -3.40 17.79 3.91
CA GLY A 33 -2.63 16.93 4.82
C GLY A 33 -3.45 16.37 5.98
N ASN A 34 -2.83 15.47 6.74
CA ASN A 34 -3.30 14.90 8.01
C ASN A 34 -4.63 14.13 7.95
N ASN A 35 -5.13 13.76 6.78
CA ASN A 35 -6.38 13.02 6.69
C ASN A 35 -6.21 11.54 7.03
N LEU A 36 -7.30 10.90 7.43
CA LEU A 36 -7.40 9.47 7.68
C LEU A 36 -8.42 8.84 6.73
N VAL A 37 -8.01 7.78 6.02
CA VAL A 37 -8.92 6.86 5.32
C VAL A 37 -8.76 5.47 5.93
N GLU A 38 -9.83 4.94 6.52
CA GLU A 38 -9.75 3.72 7.30
C GLU A 38 -10.96 2.79 7.15
N ARG A 39 -10.71 1.47 7.22
CA ARG A 39 -11.75 0.43 7.27
C ARG A 39 -12.77 0.52 6.13
N SER A 40 -12.35 1.07 5.00
CA SER A 40 -13.25 1.34 3.88
C SER A 40 -13.01 0.35 2.73
N GLU A 41 -14.07 0.08 1.98
CA GLU A 41 -14.03 -0.67 0.73
C GLU A 41 -14.14 0.31 -0.44
N VAL A 42 -13.12 0.38 -1.28
CA VAL A 42 -13.05 1.34 -2.40
C VAL A 42 -12.84 0.58 -3.70
N HIS A 43 -13.88 0.54 -4.54
CA HIS A 43 -13.87 -0.40 -5.65
C HIS A 43 -14.59 0.02 -6.93
N HIS A 44 -14.22 -0.56 -8.07
CA HIS A 44 -14.93 -0.37 -9.34
C HIS A 44 -15.04 1.09 -9.80
N ASN A 45 -14.17 1.97 -9.31
CA ASN A 45 -14.11 3.37 -9.76
C ASN A 45 -13.35 3.45 -11.10
N LYS A 46 -13.77 4.36 -11.98
CA LYS A 46 -13.13 4.48 -13.30
C LYS A 46 -11.70 5.01 -13.23
N GLY A 47 -11.43 5.92 -12.32
CA GLY A 47 -10.08 6.33 -11.96
C GLY A 47 -9.49 5.49 -10.83
N TYR A 48 -8.47 6.05 -10.21
CA TYR A 48 -7.78 5.55 -9.02
C TYR A 48 -8.77 5.27 -7.87
N GLY A 49 -8.42 4.33 -6.98
CA GLY A 49 -9.21 4.06 -5.78
C GLY A 49 -9.10 5.22 -4.78
N ILE A 50 -7.94 5.36 -4.14
CA ILE A 50 -7.61 6.45 -3.22
C ILE A 50 -6.42 7.23 -3.78
N HIS A 51 -6.64 8.50 -4.08
CA HIS A 51 -5.71 9.36 -4.79
C HIS A 51 -5.30 10.56 -3.92
N LEU A 52 -4.17 10.44 -3.22
CA LEU A 52 -3.54 11.60 -2.57
C LEU A 52 -2.74 12.34 -3.62
N TYR A 53 -3.18 13.53 -4.03
CA TYR A 53 -2.46 14.31 -5.02
C TYR A 53 -2.78 15.78 -4.90
N ASN A 54 -1.73 16.59 -5.05
CA ASN A 54 -1.86 18.03 -5.22
C ASN A 54 -0.96 18.44 -6.40
N GLY A 55 -1.56 19.03 -7.43
CA GLY A 55 -0.83 19.40 -8.66
C GLY A 55 0.04 20.64 -8.52
N ASN A 56 -0.19 21.45 -7.48
CA ASN A 56 0.39 22.79 -7.36
C ASN A 56 1.32 22.96 -6.16
N THR A 57 1.25 22.06 -5.16
CA THR A 57 2.02 22.18 -3.92
C THR A 57 2.38 20.80 -3.32
N THR A 58 3.23 20.80 -2.29
CA THR A 58 3.48 19.62 -1.44
C THR A 58 2.57 19.58 -0.21
N ALA A 59 1.26 19.86 -0.38
CA ALA A 59 0.34 20.04 0.75
C ALA A 59 -0.33 18.75 1.25
N ALA A 60 -0.23 17.63 0.50
CA ALA A 60 -0.84 16.37 0.89
C ALA A 60 0.04 15.59 1.88
N ASN A 61 0.45 16.21 2.99
CA ASN A 61 1.40 15.66 3.96
C ASN A 61 0.71 14.81 5.03
N ASN A 62 1.42 13.84 5.60
CA ASN A 62 1.03 13.12 6.82
C ASN A 62 -0.36 12.45 6.77
N ASN A 63 -0.84 12.09 5.59
CA ASN A 63 -2.08 11.36 5.45
C ASN A 63 -1.88 9.88 5.79
N ILE A 64 -2.90 9.25 6.34
CA ILE A 64 -2.90 7.83 6.73
C ILE A 64 -4.00 7.10 5.97
N ILE A 65 -3.62 6.05 5.24
CA ILE A 65 -4.53 5.14 4.56
C ILE A 65 -4.32 3.75 5.16
N ARG A 66 -5.26 3.27 5.98
CA ARG A 66 -5.07 2.00 6.70
C ARG A 66 -6.28 1.09 6.79
N ASN A 67 -6.06 -0.20 6.94
CA ASN A 67 -7.14 -1.18 7.16
C ASN A 67 -8.21 -1.14 6.04
N ASN A 68 -7.86 -0.71 4.82
CA ASN A 68 -8.81 -0.61 3.71
C ASN A 68 -8.71 -1.82 2.79
N ARG A 69 -9.82 -2.13 2.13
CA ARG A 69 -9.88 -3.04 1.00
C ARG A 69 -10.05 -2.22 -0.28
N VAL A 70 -9.05 -2.20 -1.16
CA VAL A 70 -9.07 -1.33 -2.34
C VAL A 70 -8.88 -2.15 -3.61
N HIS A 71 -9.93 -2.24 -4.44
CA HIS A 71 -9.91 -3.22 -5.51
C HIS A 71 -10.70 -2.92 -6.77
N ASP A 72 -10.30 -3.53 -7.87
CA ASP A 72 -11.00 -3.44 -9.16
C ASP A 72 -11.20 -1.99 -9.64
N ASN A 73 -10.30 -1.08 -9.26
CA ASN A 73 -10.29 0.30 -9.75
C ASN A 73 -9.40 0.41 -11.00
N THR A 74 -9.79 1.27 -11.94
CA THR A 74 -9.04 1.51 -13.18
C THR A 74 -8.76 0.25 -14.03
N THR A 75 -9.70 -0.70 -14.08
CA THR A 75 -9.50 -2.02 -14.74
C THR A 75 -9.34 -1.96 -16.27
N THR A 76 -9.88 -0.93 -16.92
CA THR A 76 -9.82 -0.74 -18.37
C THR A 76 -8.73 0.24 -18.83
N GLY A 77 -8.01 0.88 -17.90
CA GLY A 77 -6.96 1.86 -18.19
C GLY A 77 -5.59 1.25 -18.49
N GLN A 78 -4.68 2.09 -18.98
CA GLN A 78 -3.25 1.78 -19.17
C GLN A 78 -2.35 2.27 -18.01
N TRP A 79 -2.96 2.85 -16.97
CA TRP A 79 -2.30 3.52 -15.86
C TRP A 79 -3.33 3.73 -14.75
N GLY A 80 -2.91 3.79 -13.49
CA GLY A 80 -3.80 3.91 -12.33
C GLY A 80 -3.29 3.12 -11.13
N CYS A 81 -3.61 3.57 -9.93
CA CYS A 81 -3.27 2.86 -8.69
C CYS A 81 -4.54 2.64 -7.85
N GLY A 82 -4.60 1.50 -7.16
CA GLY A 82 -5.57 1.30 -6.10
C GLY A 82 -5.41 2.38 -5.05
N ILE A 83 -4.18 2.55 -4.55
CA ILE A 83 -3.81 3.62 -3.62
C ILE A 83 -2.59 4.37 -4.17
N LEU A 84 -2.70 5.69 -4.34
CA LEU A 84 -1.60 6.59 -4.68
C LEU A 84 -1.25 7.51 -3.51
N LEU A 85 0.02 7.46 -3.09
CA LEU A 85 0.67 8.46 -2.26
C LEU A 85 1.48 9.40 -3.18
N SER A 86 1.05 10.65 -3.33
CA SER A 86 1.72 11.65 -4.16
C SER A 86 1.74 13.04 -3.52
N SER A 87 2.64 13.90 -4.01
CA SER A 87 2.70 15.35 -3.76
C SER A 87 2.74 15.76 -2.28
N GLY A 88 3.46 15.00 -1.44
CA GLY A 88 3.53 15.27 -0.01
C GLY A 88 4.63 14.52 0.72
N ASN A 89 4.84 14.89 1.97
CA ASN A 89 5.81 14.32 2.90
C ASN A 89 5.09 13.45 3.93
N GLY A 90 5.65 12.28 4.27
CA GLY A 90 5.26 11.54 5.47
C GLY A 90 3.94 10.77 5.35
N ASN A 91 3.41 10.59 4.15
CA ASN A 91 2.19 9.80 3.92
C ASN A 91 2.41 8.32 4.20
N GLN A 92 1.41 7.65 4.75
CA GLN A 92 1.51 6.25 5.16
C GLN A 92 0.35 5.43 4.59
N ALA A 93 0.68 4.26 4.02
CA ALA A 93 -0.29 3.24 3.65
C ALA A 93 0.07 1.92 4.35
N TYR A 94 -0.80 1.44 5.25
CA TYR A 94 -0.52 0.20 5.98
C TYR A 94 -1.74 -0.64 6.32
N ASN A 95 -1.52 -1.94 6.54
CA ASN A 95 -2.59 -2.91 6.78
C ASN A 95 -3.69 -2.83 5.70
N ASN A 96 -3.38 -2.52 4.44
CA ASN A 96 -4.39 -2.53 3.39
C ASN A 96 -4.33 -3.85 2.62
N VAL A 97 -5.48 -4.28 2.10
CA VAL A 97 -5.59 -5.39 1.15
C VAL A 97 -5.98 -4.80 -0.21
N VAL A 98 -5.05 -4.86 -1.19
CA VAL A 98 -5.15 -4.10 -2.44
C VAL A 98 -5.01 -5.01 -3.67
N PHE A 99 -6.05 -5.12 -4.49
CA PHE A 99 -6.07 -6.13 -5.56
C PHE A 99 -6.91 -5.80 -6.79
N GLY A 100 -6.67 -6.48 -7.91
CA GLY A 100 -7.48 -6.31 -9.13
C GLY A 100 -7.41 -4.91 -9.75
N ASN A 101 -6.54 -4.03 -9.26
CA ASN A 101 -6.34 -2.69 -9.83
C ASN A 101 -5.31 -2.74 -10.97
N PHE A 102 -5.11 -1.63 -11.69
CA PHE A 102 -4.00 -1.53 -12.64
C PHE A 102 -2.63 -1.71 -11.95
N ALA A 103 -2.35 -0.88 -10.94
CA ALA A 103 -1.29 -1.06 -9.96
C ALA A 103 -1.90 -1.08 -8.55
N GLY A 104 -1.29 -1.79 -7.62
CA GLY A 104 -1.78 -1.87 -6.24
C GLY A 104 -1.52 -0.57 -5.47
N LEU A 105 -0.32 -0.45 -4.91
CA LEU A 105 0.13 0.69 -4.11
C LEU A 105 1.22 1.47 -4.85
N CYS A 106 1.11 2.79 -4.85
CA CYS A 106 2.03 3.67 -5.55
C CYS A 106 2.56 4.78 -4.63
N SER A 107 3.87 5.03 -4.67
CA SER A 107 4.53 6.20 -4.07
C SER A 107 5.26 6.94 -5.16
N GLN A 108 4.67 8.02 -5.67
CA GLN A 108 5.16 8.70 -6.87
C GLN A 108 4.95 10.21 -6.80
N ASN A 109 5.55 10.96 -7.75
CA ASN A 109 5.24 12.37 -8.00
C ASN A 109 5.46 13.30 -6.80
N ARG A 110 6.70 13.78 -6.61
CA ARG A 110 7.09 14.76 -5.59
C ARG A 110 6.73 14.31 -4.16
N VAL A 111 6.69 13.00 -3.94
CA VAL A 111 6.50 12.41 -2.62
C VAL A 111 7.85 12.27 -1.92
N SER A 112 7.86 12.51 -0.61
CA SER A 112 9.03 12.33 0.24
C SER A 112 8.69 11.59 1.53
N ASN A 113 9.61 10.75 2.01
CA ASN A 113 9.50 10.07 3.31
C ASN A 113 8.18 9.31 3.55
N SER A 114 7.53 8.83 2.50
CA SER A 114 6.33 8.00 2.61
C SER A 114 6.67 6.61 3.13
N ARG A 115 5.69 5.95 3.74
CA ARG A 115 5.83 4.58 4.26
C ARG A 115 4.72 3.69 3.72
N ILE A 116 5.09 2.57 3.13
CA ILE A 116 4.18 1.52 2.66
C ILE A 116 4.54 0.27 3.45
N PHE A 117 3.72 -0.13 4.42
CA PHE A 117 4.08 -1.24 5.29
C PHE A 117 2.93 -2.15 5.70
N ASN A 118 3.22 -3.42 5.96
CA ASN A 118 2.21 -4.38 6.42
C ASN A 118 0.98 -4.44 5.50
N ASN A 119 1.14 -4.24 4.19
CA ASN A 119 0.05 -4.40 3.23
C ASN A 119 0.09 -5.79 2.60
N HIS A 120 -1.07 -6.21 2.08
CA HIS A 120 -1.18 -7.32 1.16
C HIS A 120 -1.59 -6.81 -0.22
N THR A 121 -0.80 -7.10 -1.25
CA THR A 121 -1.15 -6.78 -2.64
C THR A 121 -1.20 -8.03 -3.48
N TYR A 122 -2.27 -8.22 -4.25
CA TYR A 122 -2.39 -9.39 -5.11
C TYR A 122 -3.19 -9.14 -6.38
N GLU A 123 -2.87 -9.89 -7.45
CA GLU A 123 -3.61 -9.85 -8.73
C GLU A 123 -3.84 -8.44 -9.30
N ASN A 124 -2.95 -7.48 -9.00
CA ASN A 124 -2.94 -6.21 -9.71
C ASN A 124 -2.27 -6.40 -11.08
N LYS A 125 -2.75 -5.69 -12.09
CA LYS A 125 -2.42 -5.93 -13.50
C LYS A 125 -0.93 -5.79 -13.81
N VAL A 126 -0.24 -4.82 -13.20
CA VAL A 126 1.17 -4.53 -13.52
C VAL A 126 2.07 -4.55 -12.29
N TYR A 127 1.78 -3.71 -11.29
CA TYR A 127 2.63 -3.56 -10.10
C TYR A 127 1.85 -3.93 -8.84
N GLY A 128 2.47 -4.69 -7.93
CA GLY A 128 2.00 -4.78 -6.55
C GLY A 128 2.27 -3.47 -5.80
N ILE A 129 3.55 -3.07 -5.77
CA ILE A 129 4.03 -1.80 -5.22
C ILE A 129 4.95 -1.11 -6.24
N TYR A 130 4.68 0.15 -6.55
CA TYR A 130 5.52 0.99 -7.41
C TYR A 130 6.00 2.25 -6.66
N VAL A 131 7.32 2.36 -6.48
CA VAL A 131 8.01 3.56 -6.00
C VAL A 131 8.82 4.19 -7.15
N GLY A 132 8.57 5.45 -7.47
CA GLY A 132 9.29 6.10 -8.58
C GLY A 132 8.66 7.38 -9.09
N TYR A 133 9.17 7.85 -10.21
CA TYR A 133 8.60 8.93 -11.02
C TYR A 133 8.60 10.34 -10.38
N SER A 134 9.11 11.33 -11.12
CA SER A 134 9.04 12.76 -10.80
C SER A 134 9.45 13.14 -9.36
N SER A 135 10.74 13.01 -9.02
CA SER A 135 11.32 13.48 -7.75
C SER A 135 10.82 12.75 -6.49
N THR A 136 10.56 11.45 -6.59
CA THR A 136 10.24 10.59 -5.43
C THR A 136 11.49 10.32 -4.59
N SER A 137 11.40 10.48 -3.27
CA SER A 137 12.54 10.24 -2.37
C SER A 137 12.13 9.65 -1.01
N GLY A 138 13.05 8.91 -0.38
CA GLY A 138 12.91 8.47 1.02
C GLY A 138 11.75 7.51 1.31
N THR A 139 11.12 6.91 0.30
CA THR A 139 10.04 5.95 0.50
C THR A 139 10.56 4.70 1.23
N ARG A 140 9.84 4.25 2.25
CA ARG A 140 10.13 3.01 2.99
C ARG A 140 9.07 1.96 2.70
N VAL A 141 9.50 0.82 2.19
CA VAL A 141 8.64 -0.34 1.88
C VAL A 141 9.00 -1.46 2.84
N GLU A 142 8.16 -1.72 3.84
CA GLU A 142 8.49 -2.57 4.99
C GLU A 142 7.41 -3.62 5.26
N ASN A 143 7.75 -4.89 5.54
CA ASN A 143 6.77 -5.89 6.00
C ASN A 143 5.57 -6.14 5.05
N ASN A 144 5.67 -5.89 3.75
CA ASN A 144 4.55 -6.14 2.83
C ASN A 144 4.60 -7.56 2.26
N THR A 145 3.43 -8.15 2.01
CA THR A 145 3.32 -9.38 1.23
C THR A 145 2.71 -9.07 -0.14
N VAL A 146 3.48 -9.34 -1.19
CA VAL A 146 3.21 -8.93 -2.56
C VAL A 146 3.15 -10.16 -3.45
N TYR A 147 1.94 -10.63 -3.73
CA TYR A 147 1.70 -11.96 -4.24
C TYR A 147 0.97 -11.94 -5.58
N LYS A 148 1.50 -12.60 -6.62
CA LYS A 148 0.75 -12.85 -7.86
C LYS A 148 0.27 -11.58 -8.59
N ASN A 149 1.06 -10.51 -8.61
CA ASN A 149 0.82 -9.34 -9.44
C ASN A 149 1.46 -9.54 -10.82
N GLY A 150 0.91 -8.88 -11.85
CA GLY A 150 1.18 -9.23 -13.25
C GLY A 150 2.65 -9.12 -13.66
N THR A 151 3.28 -7.95 -13.50
CA THR A 151 4.67 -7.74 -13.94
C THR A 151 5.63 -7.70 -12.75
N TYR A 152 5.52 -6.70 -11.89
CA TYR A 152 6.42 -6.51 -10.78
C TYR A 152 5.69 -6.70 -9.46
N GLY A 153 6.33 -7.40 -8.52
CA GLY A 153 5.94 -7.38 -7.13
C GLY A 153 6.23 -6.00 -6.55
N ILE A 154 7.49 -5.76 -6.17
CA ILE A 154 7.96 -4.45 -5.71
C ILE A 154 8.90 -3.88 -6.76
N PHE A 155 8.49 -2.78 -7.38
CA PHE A 155 9.34 -2.00 -8.28
C PHE A 155 9.75 -0.68 -7.61
N SER A 156 11.03 -0.38 -7.67
CA SER A 156 11.60 0.90 -7.25
C SER A 156 12.59 1.37 -8.31
N GLY A 157 12.32 2.52 -8.92
CA GLY A 157 13.07 3.01 -10.08
C GLY A 157 12.62 4.40 -10.51
N ASP A 158 12.85 4.74 -11.78
CA ASP A 158 12.35 5.96 -12.43
C ASP A 158 12.66 7.25 -11.67
N GLY A 159 13.92 7.40 -11.26
CA GLY A 159 14.37 8.58 -10.52
C GLY A 159 14.01 8.60 -9.03
N ALA A 160 13.46 7.51 -8.49
CA ALA A 160 13.41 7.32 -7.03
C ALA A 160 14.82 7.39 -6.43
N THR A 161 14.93 8.12 -5.32
CA THR A 161 16.18 8.22 -4.55
C THR A 161 15.94 7.81 -3.10
N THR A 162 17.01 7.37 -2.42
CA THR A 162 17.00 7.04 -0.98
C THR A 162 15.88 6.10 -0.53
N THR A 163 15.35 5.28 -1.44
CA THR A 163 14.30 4.31 -1.14
C THR A 163 14.88 3.13 -0.37
N THR A 164 14.12 2.61 0.59
CA THR A 164 14.47 1.40 1.32
C THR A 164 13.38 0.35 1.16
N ALA A 165 13.75 -0.90 0.88
CA ALA A 165 12.84 -2.04 0.86
C ALA A 165 13.34 -3.10 1.84
N LYS A 166 12.60 -3.37 2.93
CA LYS A 166 13.05 -4.29 3.98
C LYS A 166 11.96 -5.24 4.44
N ASN A 167 12.33 -6.49 4.73
CA ASN A 167 11.41 -7.46 5.35
C ASN A 167 10.11 -7.66 4.54
N ASN A 168 10.16 -7.58 3.21
CA ASN A 168 8.98 -7.83 2.38
C ASN A 168 9.01 -9.26 1.83
N ILE A 169 7.84 -9.83 1.57
CA ILE A 169 7.69 -11.02 0.73
C ILE A 169 7.18 -10.57 -0.63
N ALA A 170 7.84 -11.00 -1.70
CA ALA A 170 7.27 -10.91 -3.05
C ALA A 170 7.35 -12.27 -3.74
N TYR A 171 6.21 -12.84 -4.12
CA TYR A 171 6.15 -14.20 -4.66
C TYR A 171 5.12 -14.33 -5.79
N SER A 172 5.40 -15.22 -6.76
CA SER A 172 4.54 -15.48 -7.91
C SER A 172 4.24 -14.25 -8.79
N ASN A 173 5.04 -13.19 -8.69
CA ASN A 173 5.02 -12.09 -9.67
C ASN A 173 5.97 -12.45 -10.82
N THR A 174 5.79 -11.89 -12.02
CA THR A 174 6.76 -12.11 -13.12
C THR A 174 8.18 -11.70 -12.70
N ILE A 175 8.28 -10.58 -11.97
CA ILE A 175 9.50 -10.10 -11.33
C ILE A 175 9.17 -9.76 -9.88
N ASN A 176 9.66 -10.54 -8.92
CA ASN A 176 9.36 -10.30 -7.50
C ASN A 176 9.91 -8.94 -7.00
N PHE A 177 11.17 -8.63 -7.35
CA PHE A 177 11.84 -7.40 -6.92
C PHE A 177 12.54 -6.73 -8.10
N GLY A 178 12.00 -5.61 -8.57
CA GLY A 178 12.61 -4.72 -9.56
C GLY A 178 13.18 -3.48 -8.87
N LEU A 179 14.24 -3.65 -8.07
CA LEU A 179 14.75 -2.59 -7.19
C LEU A 179 16.03 -1.97 -7.75
N THR A 180 15.98 -0.69 -8.09
CA THR A 180 17.11 0.13 -8.54
C THR A 180 17.35 1.26 -7.54
N ASN A 181 18.62 1.62 -7.28
CA ASN A 181 19.00 2.68 -6.33
C ASN A 181 18.29 2.59 -4.97
N THR A 182 18.06 1.36 -4.51
CA THR A 182 17.25 1.05 -3.33
C THR A 182 18.08 0.27 -2.33
N SER A 183 18.11 0.72 -1.08
CA SER A 183 18.69 -0.06 0.01
C SER A 183 17.75 -1.22 0.35
N SER A 184 18.17 -2.45 0.07
CA SER A 184 17.36 -3.66 0.19
C SER A 184 17.96 -4.62 1.20
N SER A 185 17.15 -5.18 2.11
CA SER A 185 17.62 -6.20 3.08
C SER A 185 16.48 -7.07 3.59
N ASN A 186 16.73 -8.35 3.84
CA ASN A 186 15.76 -9.29 4.43
C ASN A 186 14.45 -9.42 3.64
N ASN A 187 14.46 -9.14 2.34
CA ASN A 187 13.32 -9.40 1.48
C ASN A 187 13.34 -10.87 1.05
N LEU A 188 12.19 -11.53 1.07
CA LEU A 188 12.02 -12.94 0.79
C LEU A 188 11.23 -13.12 -0.51
N ASP A 189 11.64 -14.08 -1.33
CA ASP A 189 10.99 -14.46 -2.59
C ASP A 189 10.32 -15.84 -2.49
N THR A 190 9.70 -16.10 -1.34
CA THR A 190 9.11 -17.39 -0.98
C THR A 190 7.59 -17.31 -0.87
N ASP A 191 6.91 -18.46 -1.00
CA ASP A 191 5.47 -18.55 -0.82
C ASP A 191 5.08 -18.14 0.61
N PRO A 192 4.20 -17.14 0.80
CA PRO A 192 3.70 -16.78 2.13
C PRO A 192 2.82 -17.86 2.78
N LEU A 193 2.45 -18.94 2.07
CA LEU A 193 1.65 -20.05 2.57
C LEU A 193 0.33 -19.60 3.21
N PHE A 194 -0.55 -19.02 2.37
CA PHE A 194 -1.89 -18.63 2.79
C PHE A 194 -2.81 -19.85 2.98
N VAL A 195 -3.78 -19.73 3.88
CA VAL A 195 -4.81 -20.77 4.11
C VAL A 195 -5.58 -21.04 2.83
N ASN A 196 -6.07 -19.99 2.14
CA ASN A 196 -6.74 -20.15 0.85
C ASN A 196 -6.71 -18.85 0.02
N ALA A 197 -5.60 -18.60 -0.67
CA ALA A 197 -5.44 -17.41 -1.51
C ALA A 197 -6.49 -17.29 -2.62
N VAL A 198 -6.98 -18.41 -3.18
CA VAL A 198 -8.00 -18.42 -4.24
C VAL A 198 -9.33 -17.89 -3.72
N ALA A 199 -9.69 -18.25 -2.49
CA ALA A 199 -10.86 -17.70 -1.79
C ALA A 199 -10.60 -16.33 -1.16
N LYS A 200 -9.42 -15.73 -1.38
CA LYS A 200 -8.97 -14.47 -0.77
C LYS A 200 -8.86 -14.52 0.75
N ASP A 201 -8.59 -15.71 1.28
CA ASP A 201 -8.22 -15.93 2.67
C ASP A 201 -6.68 -15.88 2.78
N PHE A 202 -6.19 -14.72 3.22
CA PHE A 202 -4.76 -14.42 3.33
C PHE A 202 -4.23 -14.60 4.75
N HIS A 203 -4.94 -15.32 5.61
CA HIS A 203 -4.37 -15.82 6.86
C HIS A 203 -3.22 -16.77 6.55
N LEU A 204 -2.21 -16.77 7.42
CA LEU A 204 -1.02 -17.60 7.27
C LEU A 204 -1.26 -19.02 7.80
N GLN A 205 -0.70 -20.01 7.12
CA GLN A 205 -0.56 -21.36 7.66
C GLN A 205 0.55 -21.39 8.73
N SER A 206 0.50 -22.37 9.63
CA SER A 206 1.39 -22.47 10.80
C SER A 206 2.88 -22.62 10.47
N ASN A 207 3.22 -23.05 9.26
CA ASN A 207 4.60 -23.17 8.76
C ASN A 207 4.99 -22.03 7.79
N SER A 208 4.21 -20.95 7.75
CA SER A 208 4.47 -19.82 6.86
C SER A 208 5.84 -19.18 7.12
N PRO A 209 6.61 -18.89 6.06
CA PRO A 209 7.87 -18.14 6.20
C PRO A 209 7.65 -16.65 6.49
N ALA A 210 6.40 -16.17 6.49
CA ALA A 210 6.08 -14.80 6.90
C ALA A 210 6.09 -14.61 8.42
N ILE A 211 5.93 -15.71 9.17
CA ILE A 211 5.78 -15.69 10.62
C ILE A 211 7.07 -15.21 11.29
N ASP A 212 6.95 -14.21 12.16
CA ASP A 212 8.04 -13.62 12.94
C ASP A 212 9.23 -13.10 12.10
N LYS A 213 8.99 -12.69 10.84
CA LYS A 213 10.04 -12.18 9.93
C LYS A 213 9.97 -10.68 9.62
N GLY A 214 8.93 -10.00 10.09
CA GLY A 214 8.78 -8.56 9.98
C GLY A 214 9.63 -7.80 11.01
N THR A 215 9.72 -6.49 10.83
CA THR A 215 10.29 -5.57 11.81
C THR A 215 9.18 -4.87 12.62
N THR A 216 9.45 -4.57 13.89
CA THR A 216 8.51 -3.81 14.72
C THR A 216 8.34 -2.39 14.20
N ILE A 217 7.08 -1.96 14.06
CA ILE A 217 6.73 -0.59 13.68
C ILE A 217 6.08 0.10 14.88
N SER A 218 6.71 1.17 15.38
CA SER A 218 6.17 1.93 16.53
C SER A 218 4.75 2.44 16.23
N GLY A 219 3.84 2.23 17.19
CA GLY A 219 2.44 2.64 17.10
C GLY A 219 1.52 1.70 16.32
N LEU A 220 2.04 0.64 15.68
CA LEU A 220 1.20 -0.39 15.05
C LEU A 220 0.95 -1.53 16.04
N SER A 221 -0.26 -1.64 16.57
CA SER A 221 -0.62 -2.63 17.59
C SER A 221 -1.59 -3.71 17.11
N THR A 222 -2.18 -3.54 15.92
CA THR A 222 -3.15 -4.47 15.36
C THR A 222 -2.91 -4.72 13.87
N ASP A 223 -3.35 -5.88 13.39
CA ASP A 223 -3.35 -6.27 11.98
C ASP A 223 -4.67 -5.84 11.27
N PHE A 224 -4.87 -6.32 10.04
CA PHE A 224 -6.07 -6.01 9.24
C PHE A 224 -7.39 -6.43 9.91
N ASP A 225 -7.41 -7.57 10.62
CA ASP A 225 -8.59 -8.10 11.29
C ASP A 225 -8.74 -7.59 12.73
N GLY A 226 -7.93 -6.61 13.12
CA GLY A 226 -7.90 -6.04 14.47
C GLY A 226 -7.26 -6.97 15.51
N LYS A 227 -6.50 -8.00 15.08
CA LYS A 227 -5.79 -8.90 15.99
C LYS A 227 -4.50 -8.24 16.52
N PRO A 228 -4.09 -8.53 17.76
CA PRO A 228 -2.86 -7.97 18.32
C PRO A 228 -1.61 -8.32 17.50
N ARG A 229 -0.69 -7.36 17.42
CA ARG A 229 0.61 -7.50 16.76
C ARG A 229 1.73 -6.91 17.65
N PRO A 230 2.86 -7.62 17.85
CA PRO A 230 3.10 -8.98 17.40
C PRO A 230 2.35 -9.99 18.28
N LYS A 231 1.98 -11.13 17.69
CA LYS A 231 1.52 -12.31 18.45
C LYS A 231 2.69 -13.20 18.85
N GLY A 232 3.68 -13.34 17.97
CA GLY A 232 4.91 -14.09 18.18
C GLY A 232 6.07 -13.23 18.70
N SER A 233 7.28 -13.60 18.31
CA SER A 233 8.51 -12.88 18.68
C SER A 233 8.71 -11.57 17.92
N GLN A 234 8.18 -11.47 16.69
CA GLN A 234 8.25 -10.31 15.82
C GLN A 234 6.94 -10.14 15.06
N PHE A 235 6.82 -9.07 14.27
CA PHE A 235 5.68 -8.91 13.38
C PHE A 235 5.73 -9.97 12.29
N ASP A 236 4.57 -10.43 11.81
CA ASP A 236 4.52 -11.19 10.58
C ASP A 236 4.61 -10.28 9.36
N ILE A 237 5.20 -10.77 8.27
CA ILE A 237 5.21 -10.02 7.01
C ILE A 237 3.81 -10.09 6.37
N GLY A 238 3.23 -8.93 6.10
CA GLY A 238 1.91 -8.77 5.48
C GLY A 238 0.89 -8.08 6.36
N ALA A 239 -0.37 -8.10 5.89
CA ALA A 239 -1.49 -7.42 6.54
C ALA A 239 -2.13 -8.21 7.69
N HIS A 240 -1.95 -9.52 7.73
CA HIS A 240 -2.50 -10.40 8.77
C HIS A 240 -1.36 -10.92 9.66
N GLU A 241 -1.66 -11.09 10.95
CA GLU A 241 -0.78 -11.70 11.93
C GLU A 241 -1.30 -13.11 12.26
N TYR A 242 -0.45 -14.12 12.19
CA TYR A 242 -0.77 -15.50 12.55
C TYR A 242 -1.17 -15.61 14.03
N GLN A 243 -2.32 -16.21 14.29
CA GLN A 243 -2.91 -16.27 15.64
C GLN A 243 -2.77 -17.61 16.37
N GLY A 244 -2.24 -18.66 15.71
CA GLY A 244 -2.21 -20.02 16.24
C GLY A 244 -3.34 -20.88 15.72
#